data_AF-A0A0G0Z2G9-F1
#
_entry.id   AF-A0A0G0Z2G9-F1
#
_cell.length_a   1.000
_cell.length_b   1.000
_cell.length_c   1.000
_cell.angle_alpha   90.00
_cell.angle_beta   90.00
_cell.angle_gamma   90.00
#
_symmetry.space_group_name_H-M   'P 1'
#
loop_
_entity.id
_entity.type
_entity.pdbx_description
1 polymer ?
#
loop_
_entity_poly.entity_id
_entity_poly.type
_entity_poly.pdbx_seq_one_letter_code
_entity_poly.pdbx_strand_id
1 'polypeptide(L)'
;MAVLFHDVGKPFTIITPEKDKADRIRFNGHDEFGADLAEQIFKKLKLSATPDFDFDPERASWLIRRHHLFDTKPATEMKNSTLEKYFFDQHYSGEDLLKLGFVDQSSCIQENGKIDLGNFNTVVKRIKELKKLGKGRNLPKPLINGNEVMKILGIKPGKRVGKILEQLREKQLAGKIKDKEEAKKEIKKTRNQENKKSRKQ
;
A
#
# COMPACT_ATOMS: atom_id res chain seq x y z
N MET A 1 4.80 7.93 19.00
CA MET A 1 3.95 6.79 19.43
C MET A 1 3.98 5.62 18.48
N ALA A 2 3.72 5.78 17.16
CA ALA A 2 3.68 4.63 16.23
C ALA A 2 4.96 3.77 16.26
N VAL A 3 6.16 4.37 16.28
CA VAL A 3 7.44 3.64 16.43
C VAL A 3 7.46 2.75 17.67
N LEU A 4 6.93 3.23 18.81
CA LEU A 4 6.92 2.47 20.05
C LEU A 4 5.91 1.30 20.03
N PHE A 5 4.82 1.45 19.28
CA PHE A 5 3.69 0.52 19.29
C PHE A 5 3.58 -0.36 18.04
N HIS A 6 4.43 -0.19 17.02
CA HIS A 6 4.27 -0.87 15.73
C HIS A 6 4.16 -2.40 15.87
N ASP A 7 4.95 -2.97 16.77
CA ASP A 7 5.02 -4.41 17.03
C ASP A 7 4.24 -4.88 18.27
N VAL A 8 3.44 -4.03 18.90
CA VAL A 8 2.76 -4.32 20.19
C VAL A 8 1.84 -5.55 20.12
N GLY A 9 1.38 -5.92 18.93
CA GLY A 9 0.52 -7.09 18.70
C GLY A 9 1.26 -8.44 18.73
N LYS A 10 2.58 -8.48 18.54
CA LYS A 10 3.34 -9.74 18.36
C LYS A 10 3.09 -10.78 19.47
N PRO A 11 3.15 -10.43 20.77
CA PRO A 11 2.93 -11.42 21.84
C PRO A 11 1.55 -12.07 21.80
N PHE A 12 0.54 -11.35 21.31
CA PHE A 12 -0.87 -11.81 21.29
C PHE A 12 -1.19 -12.64 20.05
N THR A 13 -0.38 -12.52 18.99
CA THR A 13 -0.57 -13.22 17.71
C THR A 13 0.53 -14.24 17.43
N ILE A 14 1.35 -14.58 18.44
CA ILE A 14 2.43 -15.54 18.29
C ILE A 14 1.86 -16.92 17.98
N ILE A 15 2.42 -17.53 16.94
CA ILE A 15 2.16 -18.91 16.53
C ILE A 15 3.49 -19.65 16.61
N THR A 16 3.56 -20.78 17.30
CA THR A 16 4.80 -21.54 17.51
C THR A 16 4.71 -22.99 17.01
N PRO A 17 5.84 -23.63 16.67
CA PRO A 17 5.86 -25.05 16.34
C PRO A 17 5.33 -25.95 17.46
N GLU A 18 5.67 -25.64 18.72
CA GLU A 18 5.30 -26.45 19.88
C GLU A 18 3.80 -26.38 20.20
N LYS A 19 3.23 -25.16 20.18
CA LYS A 19 1.84 -24.93 20.56
C LYS A 19 0.87 -25.18 19.39
N ASP A 20 1.25 -24.74 18.20
CA ASP A 20 0.34 -24.64 17.06
C ASP A 20 0.71 -25.57 15.89
N LYS A 21 1.76 -26.39 16.06
CA LYS A 21 2.29 -27.30 15.02
C LYS A 21 2.66 -26.58 13.71
N ALA A 22 3.07 -25.31 13.83
CA ALA A 22 3.58 -24.52 12.71
C ALA A 22 5.00 -24.95 12.32
N ASP A 23 5.42 -24.61 11.11
CA ASP A 23 6.78 -24.85 10.60
C ASP A 23 7.84 -23.95 11.25
N ARG A 24 7.44 -22.76 11.72
CA ARG A 24 8.29 -21.76 12.36
C ARG A 24 7.47 -20.81 13.21
N ILE A 25 8.15 -19.99 14.01
CA ILE A 25 7.50 -18.89 14.73
C ILE A 25 6.96 -17.85 13.74
N ARG A 26 5.70 -17.44 13.93
CA ARG A 26 5.03 -16.44 13.09
C ARG A 26 4.19 -15.50 13.94
N PHE A 27 3.94 -14.30 13.41
CA PHE A 27 3.12 -13.27 14.05
C PHE A 27 2.06 -12.75 13.06
N ASN A 28 1.23 -13.64 12.53
CA ASN A 28 0.32 -13.26 11.45
C ASN A 28 -0.77 -12.31 11.98
N GLY A 29 -0.95 -11.15 11.34
CA GLY A 29 -1.97 -10.17 11.71
C GLY A 29 -1.66 -9.31 12.95
N HIS A 30 -0.41 -9.31 13.42
CA HIS A 30 0.01 -8.50 14.58
C HIS A 30 -0.07 -6.99 14.33
N ASP A 31 -0.02 -6.57 13.08
CA ASP A 31 -0.18 -5.19 12.64
C ASP A 31 -1.61 -4.68 12.86
N GLU A 32 -2.60 -5.44 12.40
CA GLU A 32 -4.02 -5.12 12.60
C GLU A 32 -4.38 -5.22 14.10
N PHE A 33 -4.03 -6.34 14.75
CA PHE A 33 -4.29 -6.51 16.19
C PHE A 33 -3.55 -5.45 17.04
N GLY A 34 -2.29 -5.17 16.72
CA GLY A 34 -1.47 -4.20 17.42
C GLY A 34 -2.01 -2.79 17.32
N ALA A 35 -2.58 -2.41 16.16
CA ALA A 35 -3.21 -1.12 16.01
C ALA A 35 -4.50 -0.99 16.82
N ASP A 36 -5.36 -2.02 16.83
CA ASP A 36 -6.58 -2.05 17.64
C ASP A 36 -6.24 -1.96 19.13
N LEU A 37 -5.19 -2.66 19.57
CA LEU A 37 -4.67 -2.58 20.94
C LEU A 37 -4.12 -1.19 21.26
N ALA A 38 -3.33 -0.61 20.36
CA ALA A 38 -2.75 0.72 20.54
C ALA A 38 -3.84 1.80 20.66
N GLU A 39 -4.89 1.73 19.84
CA GLU A 39 -6.03 2.64 19.89
C GLU A 39 -6.73 2.63 21.25
N GLN A 40 -6.96 1.43 21.81
CA GLN A 40 -7.50 1.28 23.16
C GLN A 40 -6.60 1.89 24.23
N ILE A 41 -5.28 1.71 24.10
CA ILE A 41 -4.29 2.26 25.04
C ILE A 41 -4.27 3.80 24.95
N PHE A 42 -4.24 4.36 23.75
CA PHE A 42 -4.26 5.81 23.53
C PHE A 42 -5.51 6.46 24.14
N LYS A 43 -6.67 5.80 24.00
CA LYS A 43 -7.93 6.25 24.62
C LYS A 43 -7.86 6.21 26.15
N LYS A 44 -7.32 5.15 26.75
CA LYS A 44 -7.15 5.03 28.22
C LYS A 44 -6.20 6.09 28.77
N LEU A 45 -5.12 6.37 28.05
CA LEU A 45 -4.13 7.38 28.41
C LEU A 45 -4.59 8.81 28.11
N LYS A 46 -5.74 8.99 27.45
CA LYS A 46 -6.31 10.29 27.06
C LYS A 46 -5.32 11.15 26.27
N LEU A 47 -4.44 10.53 25.48
CA LEU A 47 -3.33 11.24 24.82
C LEU A 47 -3.78 12.36 23.90
N SER A 48 -4.93 12.21 23.23
CA SER A 48 -5.49 13.26 22.37
C SER A 48 -6.15 14.42 23.12
N ALA A 49 -6.41 14.26 24.42
CA ALA A 49 -7.01 15.28 25.29
C ALA A 49 -5.98 15.93 26.23
N THR A 50 -4.71 15.51 26.15
CA THR A 50 -3.62 16.07 26.95
C THR A 50 -3.24 17.44 26.40
N PRO A 51 -3.35 18.53 27.18
CA PRO A 51 -2.86 19.84 26.78
C PRO A 51 -1.38 19.79 26.39
N ASP A 52 -0.99 20.56 25.38
CA ASP A 52 0.39 20.66 24.87
C ASP A 52 0.98 19.39 24.22
N PHE A 53 0.19 18.33 24.08
CA PHE A 53 0.60 17.11 23.37
C PHE A 53 -0.24 16.95 22.09
N ASP A 54 0.29 17.46 20.97
CA ASP A 54 -0.34 17.30 19.65
C ASP A 54 -0.24 15.83 19.18
N PHE A 55 -1.28 15.06 19.53
CA PHE A 55 -1.35 13.64 19.27
C PHE A 55 -2.66 13.24 18.60
N ASP A 56 -2.49 12.62 17.42
CA ASP A 56 -3.56 12.05 16.63
C ASP A 56 -3.53 10.50 16.76
N PRO A 57 -4.49 9.90 17.52
CA PRO A 57 -4.56 8.46 17.69
C PRO A 57 -4.94 7.73 16.41
N GLU A 58 -5.78 8.32 15.55
CA GLU A 58 -6.20 7.69 14.29
C GLU A 58 -5.02 7.56 13.33
N ARG A 59 -4.22 8.63 13.19
CA ARG A 59 -2.96 8.60 12.44
C ARG A 59 -2.00 7.57 13.01
N ALA A 60 -1.80 7.55 14.33
CA ALA A 60 -0.89 6.60 14.97
C ALA A 60 -1.31 5.14 14.73
N SER A 61 -2.59 4.82 14.92
CA SER A 61 -3.13 3.48 14.65
C SER A 61 -3.05 3.12 13.17
N TRP A 62 -3.30 4.06 12.25
CA TRP A 62 -3.13 3.82 10.81
C TRP A 62 -1.68 3.49 10.44
N LEU A 63 -0.70 4.19 11.01
CA LEU A 63 0.72 3.89 10.81
C LEU A 63 1.08 2.49 11.30
N ILE A 64 0.54 2.09 12.47
CA ILE A 64 0.73 0.74 13.01
C ILE A 64 0.12 -0.31 12.09
N ARG A 65 -1.10 -0.13 11.55
CA ARG A 65 -1.70 -1.08 10.58
C ARG A 65 -0.94 -1.21 9.26
N ARG A 66 0.02 -0.32 8.98
CA ARG A 66 0.70 -0.24 7.68
C ARG A 66 2.22 -0.36 7.76
N HIS A 67 2.79 -0.62 8.94
CA HIS A 67 4.24 -0.63 9.12
C HIS A 67 4.95 -1.69 8.25
N HIS A 68 4.30 -2.84 7.99
CA HIS A 68 4.76 -3.92 7.10
C HIS A 68 4.85 -3.60 5.60
N LEU A 69 4.54 -2.36 5.19
CA LEU A 69 4.54 -1.97 3.78
C LEU A 69 5.89 -2.22 3.11
N PHE A 70 6.99 -2.22 3.88
CA PHE A 70 8.35 -2.37 3.38
C PHE A 70 8.92 -3.79 3.50
N ASP A 71 8.27 -4.70 4.25
CA ASP A 71 8.84 -6.01 4.60
C ASP A 71 8.11 -7.20 3.96
N THR A 72 6.83 -7.03 3.62
CA THR A 72 5.97 -8.15 3.20
C THR A 72 6.25 -8.68 1.80
N LYS A 73 6.64 -7.82 0.86
CA LYS A 73 6.88 -8.18 -0.55
C LYS A 73 8.03 -7.36 -1.12
N PRO A 74 8.73 -7.87 -2.16
CA PRO A 74 9.70 -7.07 -2.88
C PRO A 74 9.09 -5.74 -3.32
N ALA A 75 9.77 -4.65 -3.00
CA ALA A 75 9.29 -3.31 -3.33
C ALA A 75 9.13 -3.09 -4.85
N THR A 76 9.69 -3.96 -5.69
CA THR A 76 9.49 -4.00 -7.15
C THR A 76 8.11 -4.53 -7.57
N GLU A 77 7.49 -5.39 -6.77
CA GLU A 77 6.18 -5.99 -7.03
C GLU A 77 5.00 -5.14 -6.52
N MET A 78 5.29 -4.15 -5.67
CA MET A 78 4.26 -3.23 -5.17
C MET A 78 3.57 -2.50 -6.34
N LYS A 79 2.26 -2.30 -6.27
CA LYS A 79 1.52 -1.55 -7.30
C LYS A 79 1.79 -0.06 -7.21
N ASN A 80 1.83 0.64 -8.34
CA ASN A 80 1.96 2.10 -8.34
C ASN A 80 0.72 2.77 -7.71
N SER A 81 -0.46 2.16 -7.85
CA SER A 81 -1.70 2.62 -7.22
C SER A 81 -1.63 2.55 -5.69
N THR A 82 -0.88 1.62 -5.12
CA THR A 82 -0.62 1.57 -3.68
C THR A 82 0.22 2.76 -3.25
N LEU A 83 1.26 3.08 -4.03
CA LEU A 83 2.10 4.25 -3.77
C LEU A 83 1.32 5.56 -3.91
N GLU A 84 0.52 5.68 -4.98
CA GLU A 84 -0.42 6.79 -5.15
C GLU A 84 -1.34 6.94 -3.93
N LYS A 85 -2.00 5.85 -3.53
CA LYS A 85 -2.95 5.86 -2.42
C LYS A 85 -2.31 6.35 -1.12
N TYR A 86 -1.13 5.83 -0.75
CA TYR A 86 -0.58 6.14 0.57
C TYR A 86 0.32 7.36 0.63
N PHE A 87 0.94 7.79 -0.48
CA PHE A 87 1.94 8.86 -0.47
C PHE A 87 1.53 10.12 -1.25
N PHE A 88 0.40 10.09 -1.97
CA PHE A 88 -0.07 11.25 -2.75
C PHE A 88 -1.49 11.70 -2.38
N ASP A 89 -2.29 10.83 -1.77
CA ASP A 89 -3.59 11.21 -1.21
C ASP A 89 -3.41 11.86 0.17
N GLN A 90 -3.98 13.05 0.34
CA GLN A 90 -3.89 13.87 1.55
C GLN A 90 -4.54 13.26 2.79
N HIS A 91 -5.44 12.28 2.63
CA HIS A 91 -6.10 11.62 3.75
C HIS A 91 -5.17 10.64 4.49
N TYR A 92 -4.00 10.31 3.90
CA TYR A 92 -3.06 9.35 4.47
C TYR A 92 -1.75 10.00 4.89
N SER A 93 -1.17 9.48 5.97
CA SER A 93 0.08 9.99 6.55
C SER A 93 1.31 9.30 5.94
N GLY A 94 1.42 9.29 4.61
CA GLY A 94 2.48 8.59 3.89
C GLY A 94 3.90 9.03 4.27
N GLU A 95 4.11 10.31 4.54
CA GLU A 95 5.43 10.80 4.96
C GLU A 95 5.83 10.28 6.34
N ASP A 96 4.88 10.18 7.27
CA ASP A 96 5.13 9.56 8.57
C ASP A 96 5.31 8.04 8.44
N LEU A 97 4.65 7.39 7.47
CA LEU A 97 4.88 5.98 7.17
C LEU A 97 6.29 5.72 6.62
N LEU A 98 6.85 6.63 5.81
CA LEU A 98 8.26 6.56 5.39
C LEU A 98 9.20 6.70 6.59
N LYS A 99 8.92 7.64 7.51
CA LYS A 99 9.75 7.78 8.73
C LYS A 99 9.70 6.52 9.58
N LEU A 100 8.51 5.96 9.80
CA LEU A 100 8.32 4.72 10.54
C LEU A 100 9.09 3.57 9.90
N GLY A 101 8.89 3.34 8.60
CA GLY A 101 9.55 2.25 7.88
C GLY A 101 11.07 2.41 7.81
N PHE A 102 11.58 3.65 7.78
CA PHE A 102 13.02 3.91 7.86
C PHE A 102 13.58 3.51 9.23
N VAL A 103 12.93 3.95 10.32
CA VAL A 103 13.37 3.64 11.69
C VAL A 103 13.32 2.13 11.95
N ASP A 104 12.22 1.49 11.54
CA ASP A 104 12.00 0.04 11.72
C ASP A 104 13.09 -0.79 11.03
N GLN A 105 13.25 -0.64 9.70
CA GLN A 105 14.29 -1.35 8.96
C GLN A 105 15.71 -0.98 9.40
N SER A 106 15.96 0.27 9.81
CA SER A 106 17.28 0.68 10.31
C SER A 106 17.64 0.03 11.65
N SER A 107 16.64 -0.42 12.41
CA SER A 107 16.83 -1.13 13.67
C SER A 107 17.04 -2.64 13.50
N CYS A 108 16.75 -3.19 12.31
CA CYS A 108 16.99 -4.58 11.97
C CYS A 108 18.42 -4.80 11.45
N ILE A 109 19.31 -5.25 12.32
CA ILE A 109 20.68 -5.64 11.96
C ILE A 109 20.69 -7.11 11.53
N GLN A 110 21.12 -7.38 10.30
CA GLN A 110 21.31 -8.75 9.80
C GLN A 110 22.48 -9.44 10.51
N GLU A 111 22.57 -10.78 10.40
CA GLU A 111 23.67 -11.57 10.98
C GLU A 111 25.07 -11.09 10.56
N ASN A 112 25.19 -10.50 9.36
CA ASN A 112 26.43 -9.93 8.83
C ASN A 112 26.76 -8.52 9.38
N GLY A 113 26.00 -8.02 10.36
CA GLY A 113 26.17 -6.71 10.97
C GLY A 113 25.70 -5.53 10.11
N LYS A 114 25.08 -5.77 8.95
CA LYS A 114 24.61 -4.71 8.04
C LYS A 114 23.12 -4.47 8.19
N ILE A 115 22.75 -3.22 7.92
CA ILE A 115 21.35 -2.79 7.77
C ILE A 115 20.97 -2.98 6.30
N ASP A 116 19.79 -3.55 6.06
CA ASP A 116 19.22 -3.66 4.71
C ASP A 116 18.04 -2.72 4.53
N LEU A 117 18.27 -1.69 3.72
CA LEU A 117 17.27 -0.71 3.30
C LEU A 117 16.87 -0.89 1.84
N GLY A 118 17.11 -2.07 1.24
CA GLY A 118 16.90 -2.31 -0.19
C GLY A 118 15.45 -2.06 -0.63
N ASN A 119 14.48 -2.62 0.12
CA ASN A 119 13.06 -2.38 -0.13
C ASN A 119 12.68 -0.93 0.13
N PHE A 120 13.08 -0.36 1.27
CA PHE A 120 12.85 1.05 1.60
C PHE A 120 13.32 1.99 0.48
N ASN A 121 14.58 1.88 0.08
CA ASN A 121 15.20 2.70 -0.95
C ASN A 121 14.48 2.54 -2.30
N THR A 122 14.02 1.33 -2.62
CA THR A 122 13.22 1.09 -3.83
C THR A 122 11.88 1.81 -3.76
N VAL A 123 11.16 1.75 -2.64
CA VAL A 123 9.90 2.50 -2.46
C VAL A 123 10.13 4.00 -2.59
N VAL A 124 11.15 4.54 -1.92
CA VAL A 124 11.52 5.98 -2.01
C VAL A 124 11.83 6.38 -3.45
N LYS A 125 12.62 5.58 -4.17
CA LYS A 125 12.93 5.82 -5.59
C LYS A 125 11.65 5.84 -6.43
N ARG A 126 10.76 4.88 -6.25
CA ARG A 126 9.50 4.80 -6.99
C ARG A 126 8.56 5.98 -6.69
N ILE A 127 8.46 6.43 -5.44
CA ILE A 127 7.72 7.64 -5.07
C ILE A 127 8.31 8.86 -5.79
N LYS A 128 9.64 8.99 -5.85
CA LYS A 128 10.30 10.07 -6.60
C LYS A 128 9.97 10.03 -8.10
N GLU A 129 9.97 8.85 -8.71
CA GLU A 129 9.58 8.71 -10.13
C GLU A 129 8.11 9.07 -10.35
N LEU A 130 7.19 8.66 -9.47
CA LEU A 130 5.78 9.06 -9.56
C LEU A 130 5.60 10.57 -9.40
N LYS A 131 6.34 11.23 -8.49
CA LYS A 131 6.32 12.69 -8.34
C LYS A 131 6.69 13.42 -9.63
N LYS A 132 7.57 12.86 -10.48
CA LYS A 132 7.94 13.45 -11.78
C LYS A 132 6.82 13.41 -12.82
N LEU A 133 5.85 12.50 -12.69
CA LEU A 133 4.69 12.44 -13.59
C LEU A 133 3.68 13.55 -13.32
N GLY A 134 3.72 14.16 -12.14
CA GLY A 134 2.78 15.18 -11.69
C GLY A 134 3.45 16.52 -11.38
N LYS A 135 2.69 17.41 -10.75
CA LYS A 135 3.21 18.65 -10.15
C LYS A 135 3.26 18.45 -8.64
N GLY A 136 4.36 17.90 -8.13
CA GLY A 136 4.53 17.62 -6.70
C GLY A 136 3.66 16.44 -6.23
N ARG A 137 2.72 16.69 -5.31
CA ARG A 137 1.76 15.68 -4.83
C ARG A 137 0.58 15.45 -5.80
N ASN A 138 0.40 16.33 -6.78
CA ASN A 138 -0.71 16.22 -7.74
C ASN A 138 -0.33 15.33 -8.91
N LEU A 139 -0.66 14.04 -8.82
CA LEU A 139 -0.52 13.08 -9.92
C LEU A 139 -1.54 13.37 -11.05
N PRO A 140 -1.24 12.96 -12.29
CA PRO A 140 -2.19 13.07 -13.40
C PRO A 140 -3.51 12.37 -13.08
N LYS A 141 -4.65 13.01 -13.37
CA LYS A 141 -5.97 12.40 -13.20
C LYS A 141 -6.12 11.13 -14.04
N PRO A 142 -6.95 10.15 -13.63
CA PRO A 142 -7.24 8.98 -14.46
C PRO A 142 -7.67 9.36 -15.88
N LEU A 143 -7.07 8.74 -16.89
CA LEU A 143 -7.34 9.06 -18.30
C LEU A 143 -8.78 8.74 -18.71
N ILE A 144 -9.35 7.67 -18.16
CA ILE A 144 -10.66 7.13 -18.51
C ILE A 144 -11.43 6.79 -17.23
N ASN A 145 -12.74 7.01 -17.25
CA ASN A 145 -13.65 6.64 -16.16
C ASN A 145 -14.44 5.35 -16.43
N GLY A 146 -15.17 4.87 -15.43
CA GLY A 146 -15.96 3.62 -15.54
C GLY A 146 -17.03 3.65 -16.63
N ASN A 147 -17.68 4.80 -16.84
CA ASN A 147 -18.72 4.95 -17.87
C ASN A 147 -18.16 4.77 -19.28
N GLU A 148 -16.98 5.33 -19.54
CA GLU A 148 -16.28 5.14 -20.80
C GLU A 148 -15.87 3.68 -21.02
N VAL A 149 -15.34 3.00 -19.99
CA VAL A 149 -15.02 1.56 -20.05
C VAL A 149 -16.26 0.73 -20.40
N MET A 150 -17.39 1.00 -19.74
CA MET A 150 -18.66 0.32 -19.99
C MET A 150 -19.14 0.53 -21.42
N LYS A 151 -19.09 1.77 -21.94
CA LYS A 151 -19.48 2.08 -23.32
C LYS A 151 -18.59 1.37 -24.36
N ILE A 152 -17.28 1.32 -24.15
CA ILE A 152 -16.32 0.73 -25.09
C ILE A 152 -16.47 -0.81 -25.16
N LEU A 153 -16.71 -1.44 -24.01
CA LEU A 153 -16.76 -2.90 -23.92
C LEU A 153 -18.18 -3.47 -23.98
N GLY A 154 -19.21 -2.65 -23.83
CA GLY A 154 -20.60 -3.10 -23.75
C GLY A 154 -20.87 -3.95 -22.50
N ILE A 155 -20.22 -3.63 -21.38
CA ILE A 155 -20.36 -4.39 -20.12
C ILE A 155 -21.13 -3.61 -19.07
N LYS A 156 -21.85 -4.32 -18.21
CA LYS A 156 -22.55 -3.77 -17.04
C LYS A 156 -21.55 -3.34 -15.94
N PRO A 157 -21.95 -2.42 -15.05
CA PRO A 157 -21.14 -2.06 -13.88
C PRO A 157 -20.84 -3.30 -13.02
N GLY A 158 -19.62 -3.37 -12.48
CA GLY A 158 -19.22 -4.47 -11.59
C GLY A 158 -17.71 -4.61 -11.46
N LYS A 159 -17.28 -5.69 -10.78
CA LYS A 159 -15.86 -5.99 -10.48
C LYS A 159 -14.96 -5.95 -11.72
N ARG A 160 -15.48 -6.34 -12.89
CA ARG A 160 -14.74 -6.32 -14.16
C ARG A 160 -14.33 -4.91 -14.57
N VAL A 161 -15.24 -3.92 -14.45
CA VAL A 161 -14.92 -2.51 -14.75
C VAL A 161 -13.82 -2.02 -13.82
N GLY A 162 -13.92 -2.31 -12.52
CA GLY A 162 -12.91 -1.96 -11.53
C GLY A 162 -11.52 -2.51 -11.85
N LYS A 163 -11.42 -3.80 -12.20
CA LYS A 163 -10.15 -4.43 -12.61
C LYS A 163 -9.52 -3.74 -13.83
N ILE A 164 -10.32 -3.36 -14.81
CA ILE A 164 -9.83 -2.67 -16.01
C ILE A 164 -9.33 -1.27 -15.66
N LEU A 165 -10.08 -0.51 -14.85
CA LEU A 165 -9.67 0.80 -14.38
C LEU A 165 -8.36 0.73 -13.58
N GLU A 166 -8.21 -0.27 -12.72
CA GLU A 166 -6.98 -0.50 -11.96
C GLU A 166 -5.79 -0.79 -12.90
N GLN A 167 -5.96 -1.68 -13.88
CA GLN A 167 -4.91 -1.98 -14.86
C GLN A 167 -4.52 -0.77 -15.71
N LEU A 168 -5.49 0.04 -16.13
CA LEU A 168 -5.23 1.28 -16.84
C LEU A 168 -4.49 2.27 -15.95
N ARG A 169 -4.90 2.39 -14.68
CA ARG A 169 -4.23 3.28 -13.72
C ARG A 169 -2.79 2.87 -13.49
N GLU A 170 -2.52 1.58 -13.32
CA GLU A 170 -1.16 1.05 -13.22
C GLU A 170 -0.31 1.40 -14.45
N LYS A 171 -0.85 1.22 -15.66
CA LYS A 171 -0.14 1.56 -16.91
C LYS A 171 0.11 3.05 -17.04
N GLN A 172 -0.84 3.88 -16.60
CA GLN A 172 -0.70 5.33 -16.63
C GLN A 172 0.40 5.79 -15.67
N LEU A 173 0.38 5.30 -14.43
CA LEU A 173 1.39 5.60 -13.42
C LEU A 173 2.76 5.00 -13.77
N ALA A 174 2.82 3.97 -14.63
CA ALA A 174 4.06 3.44 -15.19
C ALA A 174 4.55 4.21 -16.43
N GLY A 175 3.84 5.26 -16.87
CA GLY A 175 4.16 6.04 -18.08
C GLY A 175 3.94 5.29 -19.40
N LYS A 176 3.27 4.12 -19.37
CA LYS A 176 3.00 3.27 -20.54
C LYS A 176 1.80 3.75 -21.35
N ILE A 177 0.90 4.51 -20.74
CA ILE A 177 -0.20 5.21 -21.42
C ILE A 177 -0.19 6.67 -20.97
N LYS A 178 -0.31 7.59 -21.92
CA LYS A 178 -0.18 9.03 -21.70
C LYS A 178 -1.45 9.80 -22.04
N ASP A 179 -2.26 9.25 -22.93
CA ASP A 179 -3.49 9.92 -23.38
C ASP A 179 -4.71 8.98 -23.44
N LYS A 180 -5.87 9.60 -23.67
CA LYS A 180 -7.15 8.89 -23.74
C LYS A 180 -7.23 7.90 -24.89
N GLU A 181 -6.59 8.18 -26.02
CA GLU A 181 -6.66 7.31 -27.20
C GLU A 181 -5.82 6.04 -26.99
N GLU A 182 -4.65 6.15 -26.38
CA GLU A 182 -3.85 5.01 -25.92
C GLU A 182 -4.63 4.16 -24.91
N ALA A 183 -5.29 4.79 -23.94
CA ALA A 183 -6.10 4.08 -22.96
C ALA A 183 -7.28 3.33 -23.63
N LYS A 184 -7.96 3.94 -24.62
CA LYS A 184 -9.02 3.28 -25.42
C LYS A 184 -8.48 2.10 -26.23
N LYS A 185 -7.30 2.25 -26.86
CA LYS A 185 -6.62 1.16 -27.58
C LYS A 185 -6.31 0.00 -26.64
N GLU A 186 -5.84 0.28 -25.43
CA GLU A 186 -5.51 -0.73 -24.45
C GLU A 186 -6.76 -1.50 -23.96
N ILE A 187 -7.88 -0.81 -23.74
CA ILE A 187 -9.17 -1.45 -23.44
C ILE A 187 -9.59 -2.43 -24.56
N LYS A 188 -9.45 -2.02 -25.83
CA LYS A 188 -9.79 -2.88 -26.98
C LYS A 188 -8.88 -4.11 -27.07
N LYS A 189 -7.59 -3.99 -26.74
CA LYS A 189 -6.68 -5.15 -26.69
C LYS A 189 -7.11 -6.18 -25.64
N THR A 190 -7.52 -5.73 -24.45
CA THR A 190 -8.02 -6.63 -23.39
C THR A 190 -9.20 -7.46 -23.88
N ARG A 191 -10.15 -6.85 -24.62
CA ARG A 191 -11.28 -7.56 -25.26
C ARG A 191 -10.82 -8.66 -26.21
N ASN A 192 -9.82 -8.38 -27.04
CA ASN A 192 -9.33 -9.34 -28.05
C ASN A 192 -8.57 -10.52 -27.41
N GLN A 193 -7.84 -10.29 -26.31
CA GLN A 193 -7.14 -11.35 -25.58
C GLN A 193 -8.11 -12.29 -24.86
N GLU A 194 -9.20 -11.76 -24.32
CA GLU A 194 -10.26 -12.57 -23.68
C GLU A 194 -11.01 -13.42 -24.70
N ASN A 195 -11.37 -12.84 -25.85
CA ASN A 195 -12.03 -13.60 -26.94
C ASN A 195 -11.15 -14.74 -27.47
N LYS A 196 -9.82 -14.57 -27.50
CA LYS A 196 -8.89 -15.64 -27.88
C LYS A 196 -8.76 -16.74 -26.81
N LYS A 197 -8.89 -16.42 -25.53
CA LYS A 197 -8.89 -17.42 -24.45
C LYS A 197 -10.19 -18.22 -24.41
N SER A 198 -11.34 -17.57 -24.65
CA SER A 198 -12.65 -18.22 -24.71
C SER A 198 -12.86 -19.13 -25.93
N ARG A 199 -12.04 -19.00 -26.98
CA ARG A 199 -12.07 -19.86 -28.17
C ARG A 199 -11.11 -21.06 -28.10
N LYS A 200 -10.28 -21.13 -27.05
CA LYS A 200 -9.33 -22.23 -26.80
C LYS A 200 -9.78 -23.18 -25.68
N GLN A 201 -10.92 -22.90 -25.07
CA GLN A 201 -11.68 -23.81 -24.19
C GLN A 201 -12.88 -24.31 -24.98
#